data_AF-A0A520C4E8-F1
#
_entry.id   AF-A0A520C4E8-F1
#
_cell.length_a   1.000
_cell.length_b   1.000
_cell.length_c   1.000
_cell.angle_alpha   90.00
_cell.angle_beta   90.00
_cell.angle_gamma   90.00
#
_symmetry.space_group_name_H-M   'P 1'
#
loop_
_entity.id
_entity.type
_entity.pdbx_description
1 polymer ?
#
loop_
_entity_poly.entity_id
_entity_poly.type
_entity_poly.pdbx_seq_one_letter_code
_entity_poly.pdbx_strand_id
1 'polypeptide(L)'
;MSADLIVRCSSIGKLMAKPDNAELDPIYRTEELAGIIAKTKRTEEEKSVLAEAQRKSLSAGGKTHVRELVREAIYGFEPAEIETRPILKGRAVEAECIALLAKLTGRPLVKNTERRNNGLISGECDIFDAPLRHGRDVKAPYSMETMPIVLADCYDSGYFHQMQGYEILWDAETWSVDYVLVNTPEEFVGFEPAHLHFVDHIAEAHRWTTWTVQRDRALESLIVDKVLAARRYYRQVINEFDCTHGGSVPEVPPTAPAIKLQPTNHLGALGAAVLADLDF
;
A
#
# COMPACT_ATOMS: atom_id res chain seq x y z
N MET A 1 -9.69 -13.46 21.03
CA MET A 1 -8.46 -13.59 20.23
C MET A 1 -8.14 -12.21 19.67
N SER A 2 -7.09 -11.55 20.16
CA SER A 2 -6.67 -10.25 19.61
C SER A 2 -6.48 -10.37 18.09
N ALA A 3 -7.14 -9.51 17.32
CA ALA A 3 -6.97 -9.50 15.86
C ALA A 3 -5.47 -9.27 15.53
N ASP A 4 -4.92 -10.12 14.66
CA ASP A 4 -3.55 -9.94 14.19
C ASP A 4 -3.44 -8.65 13.34
N LEU A 5 -2.34 -7.91 13.48
CA LEU A 5 -2.08 -6.67 12.74
C LEU A 5 -2.31 -6.86 11.23
N ILE A 6 -3.20 -6.05 10.64
CA ILE A 6 -3.40 -5.96 9.19
C ILE A 6 -2.80 -4.65 8.69
N VAL A 7 -1.88 -4.72 7.73
CA VAL A 7 -1.15 -3.53 7.23
C VAL A 7 -1.91 -2.90 6.07
N ARG A 8 -2.14 -1.58 6.09
CA ARG A 8 -2.74 -0.87 4.95
C ARG A 8 -1.75 -0.83 3.77
N CYS A 9 -2.21 -1.03 2.53
CA CYS A 9 -1.35 -0.98 1.34
C CYS A 9 -0.52 0.31 1.26
N SER A 10 -1.13 1.45 1.59
CA SER A 10 -0.47 2.78 1.64
C SER A 10 0.66 2.88 2.67
N SER A 11 0.78 1.93 3.60
CA SER A 11 1.82 1.90 4.63
C SER A 11 2.85 0.80 4.43
N ILE A 12 2.73 -0.04 3.38
CA ILE A 12 3.69 -1.12 3.10
C ILE A 12 5.11 -0.56 2.98
N GLY A 13 5.28 0.56 2.26
CA GLY A 13 6.59 1.20 2.06
C GLY A 13 7.32 1.52 3.37
N LYS A 14 6.60 1.80 4.47
CA LYS A 14 7.18 2.07 5.79
C LYS A 14 7.89 0.84 6.39
N LEU A 15 7.60 -0.37 5.92
CA LEU A 15 8.21 -1.62 6.37
C LEU A 15 9.34 -2.11 5.47
N MET A 16 9.49 -1.56 4.25
CA MET A 16 10.36 -2.13 3.21
C MET A 16 11.84 -1.75 3.34
N ALA A 17 12.15 -0.73 4.13
CA ALA A 17 13.54 -0.32 4.35
C ALA A 17 14.39 -1.51 4.85
N LYS A 18 15.57 -1.66 4.23
CA LYS A 18 16.54 -2.69 4.61
C LYS A 18 17.06 -2.40 6.02
N PRO A 19 16.99 -3.36 6.96
CA PRO A 19 17.53 -3.17 8.28
C PRO A 19 19.06 -3.25 8.28
N ASP A 20 19.67 -2.46 9.14
CA ASP A 20 21.08 -2.62 9.51
C ASP A 20 21.29 -3.89 10.34
N ASN A 21 22.53 -4.36 10.40
CA ASN A 21 22.87 -5.57 11.16
C ASN A 21 22.51 -5.46 12.66
N ALA A 22 22.56 -4.26 13.23
CA ALA A 22 22.17 -4.00 14.61
C ALA A 22 20.65 -4.07 14.83
N GLU A 23 19.86 -3.95 13.76
CA GLU A 23 18.40 -3.88 13.80
C GLU A 23 17.74 -5.25 13.63
N LEU A 24 18.53 -6.28 13.30
CA LEU A 24 18.05 -7.65 13.16
C LEU A 24 17.23 -8.09 14.37
N ASP A 25 16.10 -8.73 14.07
CA ASP A 25 15.20 -9.32 15.06
C ASP A 25 16.01 -10.26 15.97
N PRO A 26 15.89 -10.16 17.30
CA PRO A 26 16.64 -10.99 18.25
C PRO A 26 16.60 -12.49 17.95
N ILE A 27 15.51 -13.00 17.36
CA ILE A 27 15.38 -14.41 16.98
C ILE A 27 16.47 -14.87 15.98
N TYR A 28 17.02 -13.95 15.19
CA TYR A 28 18.06 -14.25 14.20
C TYR A 28 19.48 -13.97 14.68
N ARG A 29 19.67 -13.49 15.93
CA ARG A 29 21.01 -13.17 16.47
C ARG A 29 21.72 -14.42 16.99
N THR A 30 21.96 -15.38 16.09
CA THR A 30 22.75 -16.59 16.39
C THR A 30 24.25 -16.28 16.45
N GLU A 31 25.03 -17.13 17.14
CA GLU A 31 26.49 -17.02 17.16
C GLU A 31 27.08 -17.13 15.73
N GLU A 32 26.49 -17.99 14.91
CA GLU A 32 26.85 -18.14 13.50
C GLU A 32 26.67 -16.80 12.74
N LEU A 33 25.49 -16.17 12.85
CA LEU A 33 25.22 -14.91 12.17
C LEU A 33 26.09 -13.77 12.72
N ALA A 34 26.36 -13.76 14.02
CA ALA A 34 27.31 -12.82 14.62
C ALA A 34 28.71 -12.98 14.03
N GLY A 35 29.17 -14.22 13.86
CA GLY A 35 30.42 -14.56 13.18
C GLY A 35 30.45 -14.08 11.73
N ILE A 36 29.34 -14.26 10.99
CA ILE A 36 29.19 -13.75 9.62
C ILE A 36 29.24 -12.22 9.58
N ILE A 37 28.57 -11.53 10.51
CA ILE A 37 28.53 -10.07 10.58
C ILE A 37 29.93 -9.50 10.86
N ALA A 38 30.75 -10.16 11.69
CA ALA A 38 32.10 -9.71 12.01
C ALA A 38 33.09 -9.81 10.83
N LYS A 39 32.81 -10.64 9.81
CA LYS A 39 33.70 -10.83 8.66
C LYS A 39 33.73 -9.62 7.72
N THR A 40 34.93 -9.25 7.27
CA THR A 40 35.12 -8.22 6.23
C THR A 40 34.76 -8.71 4.83
N LYS A 41 35.02 -10.01 4.55
CA LYS A 41 34.65 -10.68 3.29
C LYS A 41 33.79 -11.89 3.61
N ARG A 42 32.69 -12.04 2.88
CA ARG A 42 31.69 -13.10 3.06
C ARG A 42 31.57 -13.93 1.80
N THR A 43 31.35 -15.24 1.94
CA THR A 43 30.97 -16.10 0.82
C THR A 43 29.56 -15.79 0.35
N GLU A 44 29.14 -16.32 -0.80
CA GLU A 44 27.76 -16.11 -1.30
C GLU A 44 26.72 -16.76 -0.37
N GLU A 45 27.06 -17.89 0.24
CA GLU A 45 26.22 -18.57 1.23
C GLU A 45 26.02 -17.69 2.47
N GLU A 46 27.10 -17.11 2.99
CA GLU A 46 27.06 -16.22 4.16
C GLU A 46 26.27 -14.93 3.87
N LYS A 47 26.39 -14.38 2.66
CA LYS A 47 25.58 -13.24 2.22
C LYS A 47 24.10 -13.61 2.18
N SER A 48 23.77 -14.82 1.70
CA SER A 48 22.40 -15.32 1.64
C SER A 48 21.79 -15.48 3.04
N VAL A 49 22.53 -16.07 3.98
CA VAL A 49 22.09 -16.21 5.39
C VAL A 49 21.81 -14.84 6.02
N LEU A 50 22.71 -13.86 5.81
CA LEU A 50 22.48 -12.50 6.30
C LEU A 50 21.29 -11.82 5.61
N ALA A 51 21.13 -11.99 4.30
CA ALA A 51 20.02 -11.42 3.54
C ALA A 51 18.67 -11.97 4.02
N GLU A 52 18.59 -13.26 4.35
CA GLU A 52 17.37 -13.88 4.88
C GLU A 52 17.00 -13.32 6.27
N ALA A 53 17.99 -13.10 7.15
CA ALA A 53 17.77 -12.46 8.44
C ALA A 53 17.30 -11.00 8.28
N GLN A 54 17.90 -10.25 7.34
CA GLN A 54 17.51 -8.87 7.04
C GLN A 54 16.11 -8.79 6.42
N ARG A 55 15.77 -9.74 5.55
CA ARG A 55 14.45 -9.88 4.92
C ARG A 55 13.34 -10.02 5.96
N LYS A 56 13.58 -10.85 6.99
CA LYS A 56 12.62 -11.15 8.05
C LYS A 56 12.70 -10.22 9.27
N SER A 57 13.49 -9.16 9.20
CA SER A 57 13.64 -8.14 10.25
C SER A 57 13.12 -6.79 9.77
N LEU A 58 12.82 -5.89 10.70
CA LEU A 58 12.41 -4.51 10.41
C LEU A 58 13.56 -3.54 10.70
N SER A 59 13.69 -2.49 9.88
CA SER A 59 14.56 -1.36 10.18
C SER A 59 14.05 -0.54 11.38
N ALA A 60 14.84 0.41 11.89
CA ALA A 60 14.38 1.35 12.90
C ALA A 60 13.12 2.12 12.45
N GLY A 61 13.07 2.56 11.19
CA GLY A 61 11.89 3.21 10.61
C GLY A 61 10.65 2.30 10.61
N GLY A 62 10.82 1.03 10.20
CA GLY A 62 9.74 0.05 10.24
C GLY A 62 9.23 -0.22 11.65
N LYS A 63 10.13 -0.32 12.64
CA LYS A 63 9.78 -0.46 14.06
C LYS A 63 9.07 0.78 14.60
N THR A 64 9.49 1.98 14.20
CA THR A 64 8.79 3.23 14.54
C THR A 64 7.35 3.20 14.05
N HIS A 65 7.14 2.82 12.79
CA HIS A 65 5.79 2.72 12.26
C HIS A 65 4.92 1.69 12.99
N VAL A 66 5.46 0.50 13.32
CA VAL A 66 4.71 -0.49 14.11
C VAL A 66 4.33 0.06 15.50
N ARG A 67 5.20 0.84 16.15
CA ARG A 67 4.86 1.51 17.43
C ARG A 67 3.74 2.54 17.28
N GLU A 68 3.65 3.23 16.13
CA GLU A 68 2.51 4.11 15.83
C GLU A 68 1.20 3.30 15.78
N LEU A 69 1.20 2.17 15.07
CA LEU A 69 0.02 1.29 14.97
C LEU A 69 -0.39 0.71 16.33
N VAL A 70 0.58 0.32 17.16
CA VAL A 70 0.31 -0.14 18.53
C VAL A 70 -0.28 1.01 19.36
N ARG A 71 0.22 2.23 19.20
CA ARG A 71 -0.29 3.42 19.90
C ARG A 71 -1.75 3.70 19.54
N GLU A 72 -2.09 3.65 18.24
CA GLU A 72 -3.47 3.77 17.75
C GLU A 72 -4.38 2.72 18.40
N ALA A 73 -3.94 1.46 18.45
CA ALA A 73 -4.70 0.36 19.03
C ALA A 73 -4.89 0.47 20.54
N ILE A 74 -3.84 0.83 21.29
CA ILE A 74 -3.88 0.95 22.75
C ILE A 74 -4.75 2.13 23.18
N TYR A 75 -4.61 3.28 22.53
CA TYR A 75 -5.33 4.49 22.90
C TYR A 75 -6.68 4.65 22.16
N GLY A 76 -7.00 3.73 21.23
CA GLY A 76 -8.30 3.69 20.56
C GLY A 76 -8.62 4.95 19.75
N PHE A 77 -7.63 5.50 19.04
CA PHE A 77 -7.81 6.67 18.18
C PHE A 77 -7.37 6.39 16.75
N GLU A 78 -7.99 7.10 15.82
CA GLU A 78 -7.49 7.22 14.46
C GLU A 78 -6.66 8.51 14.36
N PRO A 79 -5.48 8.49 13.71
CA PRO A 79 -4.73 9.71 13.46
C PRO A 79 -5.62 10.72 12.76
N ALA A 80 -5.56 11.98 13.20
CA ALA A 80 -6.27 13.06 12.51
C ALA A 80 -5.86 13.06 11.04
N GLU A 81 -6.84 13.13 10.14
CA GLU A 81 -6.55 13.27 8.73
C GLU A 81 -5.79 14.57 8.51
N ILE A 82 -4.75 14.50 7.70
CA ILE A 82 -4.03 15.70 7.28
C ILE A 82 -4.93 16.41 6.28
N GLU A 83 -5.71 17.40 6.74
CA GLU A 83 -6.57 18.22 5.88
C GLU A 83 -5.78 19.38 5.27
N THR A 84 -4.77 19.04 4.47
CA THR A 84 -4.09 20.06 3.66
C THR A 84 -4.91 20.35 2.41
N ARG A 85 -4.79 21.57 1.88
CA ARG A 85 -5.45 21.98 0.63
C ARG A 85 -5.21 21.00 -0.54
N PRO A 86 -4.00 20.44 -0.75
CA PRO A 86 -3.79 19.38 -1.75
C PRO A 86 -4.63 18.12 -1.55
N ILE A 87 -4.76 17.64 -0.30
CA ILE A 87 -5.56 16.45 0.01
C ILE A 87 -7.05 16.73 -0.19
N LEU A 88 -7.53 17.89 0.27
CA LEU A 88 -8.91 18.31 0.08
C LEU A 88 -9.25 18.50 -1.40
N LYS A 89 -8.36 19.12 -2.19
CA LYS A 89 -8.48 19.20 -3.66
C LYS A 89 -8.63 17.81 -4.25
N GLY A 90 -7.69 16.91 -3.96
CA GLY A 90 -7.67 15.57 -4.56
C GLY A 90 -8.98 14.81 -4.33
N ARG A 91 -9.55 14.91 -3.13
CA ARG A 91 -10.87 14.34 -2.80
C ARG A 91 -12.00 15.00 -3.59
N ALA A 92 -12.01 16.32 -3.65
CA ALA A 92 -13.08 17.07 -4.31
C ALA A 92 -13.12 16.84 -5.83
N VAL A 93 -11.96 16.61 -6.46
CA VAL A 93 -11.86 16.49 -7.92
C VAL A 93 -11.64 15.06 -8.42
N GLU A 94 -11.69 14.05 -7.53
CA GLU A 94 -11.45 12.64 -7.87
C GLU A 94 -12.32 12.19 -9.05
N ALA A 95 -13.63 12.46 -9.01
CA ALA A 95 -14.56 12.09 -10.07
C ALA A 95 -14.23 12.78 -11.41
N GLU A 96 -13.79 14.04 -11.39
CA GLU A 96 -13.38 14.77 -12.59
C GLU A 96 -12.11 14.18 -13.20
N CYS A 97 -11.12 13.86 -12.35
CA CYS A 97 -9.90 13.19 -12.79
C CYS A 97 -10.20 11.82 -13.43
N ILE A 98 -11.07 11.01 -12.83
CA ILE A 98 -11.49 9.72 -13.38
C ILE A 98 -12.19 9.90 -14.73
N ALA A 99 -13.07 10.89 -14.86
CA ALA A 99 -13.77 11.18 -16.11
C ALA A 99 -12.81 11.62 -17.23
N LEU A 100 -11.83 12.49 -16.93
CA LEU A 100 -10.79 12.89 -17.87
C LEU A 100 -9.94 11.68 -18.29
N LEU A 101 -9.54 10.85 -17.33
CA LEU A 101 -8.76 9.65 -17.61
C LEU A 101 -9.54 8.63 -18.47
N ALA A 102 -10.83 8.44 -18.20
CA ALA A 102 -11.72 7.60 -19.01
C ALA A 102 -11.78 8.08 -20.46
N LYS A 103 -11.89 9.40 -20.67
CA LYS A 103 -11.86 10.02 -22.01
C LYS A 103 -10.53 9.81 -22.71
N LEU A 104 -9.41 10.06 -22.03
CA LEU A 104 -8.06 9.95 -22.60
C LEU A 104 -7.66 8.51 -22.91
N THR A 105 -8.12 7.55 -22.11
CA THR A 105 -7.83 6.12 -22.31
C THR A 105 -8.85 5.41 -23.21
N GLY A 106 -9.99 6.04 -23.49
CA GLY A 106 -11.11 5.41 -24.19
C GLY A 106 -11.73 4.24 -23.41
N ARG A 107 -11.61 4.24 -22.08
CA ARG A 107 -12.06 3.17 -21.19
C ARG A 107 -13.19 3.63 -20.28
N PRO A 108 -14.18 2.76 -19.96
CA PRO A 108 -15.24 3.08 -19.02
C PRO A 108 -14.74 2.92 -17.58
N LEU A 109 -13.87 3.82 -17.12
CA LEU A 109 -13.29 3.77 -15.78
C LEU A 109 -14.32 4.20 -14.73
N VAL A 110 -14.44 3.42 -13.64
CA VAL A 110 -15.37 3.67 -12.54
C VAL A 110 -14.61 3.57 -11.22
N LYS A 111 -14.92 4.46 -10.28
CA LYS A 111 -14.36 4.43 -8.92
C LYS A 111 -14.73 3.11 -8.23
N ASN A 112 -13.73 2.41 -7.74
CA ASN A 112 -13.87 1.29 -6.84
C ASN A 112 -14.36 1.76 -5.47
N THR A 113 -15.29 0.99 -4.89
CA THR A 113 -15.86 1.22 -3.55
C THR A 113 -15.65 0.01 -2.63
N GLU A 114 -14.92 -1.01 -3.11
CA GLU A 114 -14.62 -2.23 -2.38
C GLU A 114 -13.27 -2.11 -1.66
N ARG A 115 -13.27 -2.32 -0.35
CA ARG A 115 -12.05 -2.57 0.43
C ARG A 115 -11.78 -4.06 0.52
N ARG A 116 -10.62 -4.50 0.04
CA ARG A 116 -10.15 -5.89 0.15
C ARG A 116 -9.20 -6.08 1.31
N ASN A 117 -9.21 -7.28 1.87
CA ASN A 117 -8.20 -7.74 2.81
C ASN A 117 -7.93 -9.23 2.56
N ASN A 118 -6.68 -9.66 2.78
CA ASN A 118 -6.28 -11.07 2.68
C ASN A 118 -5.78 -11.62 4.03
N GLY A 119 -6.13 -10.94 5.13
CA GLY A 119 -5.64 -11.25 6.46
C GLY A 119 -4.18 -10.85 6.73
N LEU A 120 -3.43 -10.27 5.77
CA LEU A 120 -2.10 -9.69 6.00
C LEU A 120 -2.09 -8.19 5.69
N ILE A 121 -2.64 -7.83 4.53
CA ILE A 121 -2.76 -6.46 4.06
C ILE A 121 -4.23 -6.11 3.76
N SER A 122 -4.53 -4.81 3.75
CA SER A 122 -5.83 -4.29 3.34
C SER A 122 -5.69 -3.02 2.50
N GLY A 123 -6.64 -2.81 1.59
CA GLY A 123 -6.59 -1.70 0.65
C GLY A 123 -7.94 -1.44 0.00
N GLU A 124 -8.11 -0.25 -0.53
CA GLU A 124 -9.24 0.16 -1.38
C GLU A 124 -8.60 1.02 -2.47
N CYS A 125 -8.54 0.49 -3.69
CA CYS A 125 -7.95 1.24 -4.79
C CYS A 125 -8.93 2.26 -5.39
N ASP A 126 -8.41 3.09 -6.29
CA ASP A 126 -9.24 4.04 -7.02
C ASP A 126 -9.99 3.34 -8.16
N ILE A 127 -9.30 2.64 -9.05
CA ILE A 127 -9.93 1.96 -10.18
C ILE A 127 -9.30 0.59 -10.38
N PHE A 128 -10.11 -0.39 -10.80
CA PHE A 128 -9.65 -1.68 -11.27
C PHE A 128 -10.40 -2.12 -12.54
N ASP A 129 -9.64 -2.30 -13.63
CA ASP A 129 -10.12 -2.86 -14.89
C ASP A 129 -9.86 -4.37 -14.91
N ALA A 130 -10.87 -5.14 -14.47
CA ALA A 130 -10.76 -6.59 -14.30
C ALA A 130 -10.44 -7.34 -15.61
N PRO A 131 -11.07 -7.04 -16.77
CA PRO A 131 -10.69 -7.65 -18.05
C PRO A 131 -9.21 -7.51 -18.42
N LEU A 132 -8.57 -6.39 -18.04
CA LEU A 132 -7.14 -6.17 -18.30
C LEU A 132 -6.24 -6.62 -17.15
N ARG A 133 -6.82 -6.97 -15.99
CA ARG A 133 -6.09 -7.17 -14.72
C ARG A 133 -5.16 -5.99 -14.46
N HIS A 134 -5.69 -4.77 -14.63
CA HIS A 134 -4.94 -3.52 -14.52
C HIS A 134 -5.62 -2.58 -13.54
N GLY A 135 -4.88 -2.15 -12.52
CA GLY A 135 -5.34 -1.14 -11.58
C GLY A 135 -4.85 0.25 -11.95
N ARG A 136 -5.57 1.28 -11.48
CA ARG A 136 -5.14 2.68 -11.60
C ARG A 136 -5.32 3.38 -10.26
N ASP A 137 -4.31 4.17 -9.90
CA ASP A 137 -4.30 5.03 -8.72
C ASP A 137 -4.16 6.48 -9.21
N VAL A 138 -5.15 7.30 -8.90
CA VAL A 138 -5.30 8.66 -9.44
C VAL A 138 -4.69 9.64 -8.47
N LYS A 139 -3.71 10.42 -8.94
CA LYS A 139 -3.13 11.54 -8.21
C LYS A 139 -3.57 12.83 -8.87
N ALA A 140 -4.18 13.73 -8.10
CA ALA A 140 -4.49 15.08 -8.56
C ALA A 140 -3.40 16.04 -8.06
N PRO A 141 -2.48 16.51 -8.91
CA PRO A 141 -1.52 17.55 -8.53
C PRO A 141 -2.26 18.79 -8.04
N TYR A 142 -1.67 19.46 -7.05
CA TYR A 142 -2.31 20.62 -6.43
C TYR A 142 -2.45 21.80 -7.38
N SER A 143 -1.40 22.06 -8.17
CA SER A 143 -1.33 23.14 -9.16
C SER A 143 -0.44 22.72 -10.34
N MET A 144 -0.34 23.58 -11.37
CA MET A 144 0.62 23.40 -12.46
C MET A 144 2.07 23.24 -11.98
N GLU A 145 2.45 23.88 -10.88
CA GLU A 145 3.81 23.78 -10.32
C GLU A 145 4.14 22.35 -9.85
N THR A 146 3.13 21.63 -9.36
CA THR A 146 3.28 20.27 -8.83
C THR A 146 2.97 19.16 -9.84
N MET A 147 2.54 19.52 -11.07
CA MET A 147 2.24 18.55 -12.11
C MET A 147 3.55 17.96 -12.66
N PRO A 148 3.79 16.65 -12.54
CA PRO A 148 4.96 16.05 -13.18
C PRO A 148 4.76 16.04 -14.69
N ILE A 149 5.81 16.39 -15.43
CA ILE A 149 5.78 16.46 -16.90
C ILE A 149 6.57 15.33 -17.56
N VAL A 150 7.43 14.65 -16.79
CA VAL A 150 8.20 13.48 -17.24
C VAL A 150 8.22 12.38 -16.18
N LEU A 151 8.49 11.15 -16.62
CA LEU A 151 8.54 9.97 -15.74
C LEU A 151 9.52 10.11 -14.57
N ALA A 152 10.63 10.83 -14.77
CA ALA A 152 11.62 11.07 -13.72
C ALA A 152 11.05 11.83 -12.52
N ASP A 153 10.00 12.63 -12.73
CA ASP A 153 9.33 13.41 -11.68
C ASP A 153 8.18 12.64 -11.02
N CYS A 154 7.76 11.52 -11.62
CA CYS A 154 6.59 10.76 -11.19
C CYS A 154 6.90 9.67 -10.16
N TYR A 155 8.12 9.14 -10.16
CA TYR A 155 8.43 7.96 -9.36
C TYR A 155 8.39 8.28 -7.86
N ASP A 156 7.54 7.55 -7.15
CA ASP A 156 7.47 7.56 -5.69
C ASP A 156 7.55 6.12 -5.16
N SER A 157 8.54 5.86 -4.30
CA SER A 157 8.75 4.53 -3.74
C SER A 157 7.62 4.08 -2.80
N GLY A 158 6.92 5.01 -2.16
CA GLY A 158 5.74 4.71 -1.35
C GLY A 158 4.58 4.22 -2.21
N TYR A 159 4.27 4.95 -3.29
CA TYR A 159 3.27 4.55 -4.27
C TYR A 159 3.64 3.23 -4.94
N PHE A 160 4.91 3.02 -5.28
CA PHE A 160 5.37 1.72 -5.81
C PHE A 160 4.98 0.55 -4.91
N HIS A 161 5.31 0.61 -3.62
CA HIS A 161 4.97 -0.46 -2.68
C HIS A 161 3.46 -0.56 -2.41
N GLN A 162 2.74 0.56 -2.43
CA GLN A 162 1.29 0.58 -2.33
C GLN A 162 0.65 -0.16 -3.50
N MET A 163 1.11 0.10 -4.74
CA MET A 163 0.61 -0.56 -5.94
C MET A 163 0.86 -2.06 -5.90
N GLN A 164 2.04 -2.50 -5.45
CA GLN A 164 2.34 -3.92 -5.26
C GLN A 164 1.39 -4.59 -4.25
N GLY A 165 1.02 -3.87 -3.18
CA GLY A 165 -0.02 -4.30 -2.26
C GLY A 165 -1.38 -4.48 -2.93
N TYR A 166 -1.75 -3.57 -3.83
CA TYR A 166 -2.99 -3.68 -4.59
C TYR A 166 -2.93 -4.78 -5.66
N GLU A 167 -1.79 -4.98 -6.33
CA GLU A 167 -1.59 -6.07 -7.29
C GLU A 167 -1.82 -7.44 -6.64
N ILE A 168 -1.39 -7.61 -5.38
CA ILE A 168 -1.70 -8.80 -4.56
C ILE A 168 -3.22 -8.92 -4.29
N LEU A 169 -3.87 -7.85 -3.83
CA LEU A 169 -5.27 -7.90 -3.38
C LEU A 169 -6.29 -8.02 -4.53
N TRP A 170 -5.96 -7.51 -5.72
CA TRP A 170 -6.84 -7.54 -6.90
C TRP A 170 -6.45 -8.59 -7.93
N ASP A 171 -5.37 -9.33 -7.68
CA ASP A 171 -4.77 -10.23 -8.67
C ASP A 171 -4.53 -9.53 -10.03
N ALA A 172 -4.03 -8.28 -9.95
CA ALA A 172 -3.64 -7.51 -11.12
C ALA A 172 -2.28 -8.02 -11.66
N GLU A 173 -1.93 -7.70 -12.90
CA GLU A 173 -0.58 -7.88 -13.42
C GLU A 173 0.20 -6.56 -13.52
N THR A 174 -0.54 -5.45 -13.59
CA THR A 174 0.05 -4.10 -13.69
C THR A 174 -0.80 -3.08 -12.96
N TRP A 175 -0.16 -1.98 -12.57
CA TRP A 175 -0.82 -0.84 -11.95
C TRP A 175 -0.27 0.47 -12.50
N SER A 176 -1.15 1.41 -12.89
CA SER A 176 -0.73 2.77 -13.26
C SER A 176 -0.93 3.74 -12.11
N VAL A 177 0.03 4.64 -11.92
CA VAL A 177 -0.14 5.83 -11.10
C VAL A 177 -0.33 7.00 -12.06
N ASP A 178 -1.56 7.50 -12.12
CA ASP A 178 -2.04 8.47 -13.10
C ASP A 178 -2.12 9.85 -12.45
N TYR A 179 -1.18 10.74 -12.79
CA TYR A 179 -1.22 12.16 -12.41
C TYR A 179 -2.13 12.90 -13.38
N VAL A 180 -3.25 13.43 -12.88
CA VAL A 180 -4.30 14.08 -13.68
C VAL A 180 -4.53 15.50 -13.17
N LEU A 181 -4.24 16.48 -14.00
CA LEU A 181 -4.34 17.90 -13.67
C LEU A 181 -5.70 18.46 -14.11
N VAL A 182 -6.49 18.85 -13.11
CA VAL A 182 -7.76 19.55 -13.28
C VAL A 182 -7.75 20.83 -12.46
N ASN A 183 -8.75 21.70 -12.71
CA ASN A 183 -8.88 22.95 -11.99
C ASN A 183 -8.93 22.70 -10.47
N THR A 184 -8.34 23.61 -9.71
CA THR A 184 -8.51 23.60 -8.26
C THR A 184 -9.78 24.36 -7.92
N PRO A 185 -10.71 23.78 -7.13
CA PRO A 185 -11.84 24.53 -6.60
C PRO A 185 -11.34 25.77 -5.84
N GLU A 186 -12.04 26.91 -6.03
CA GLU A 186 -11.60 28.22 -5.52
C GLU A 186 -11.30 28.20 -4.01
N GLU A 187 -12.11 27.49 -3.24
CA GLU A 187 -11.97 27.31 -1.80
C GLU A 187 -10.64 26.66 -1.41
N PHE A 188 -10.05 25.84 -2.30
CA PHE A 188 -8.81 25.12 -2.07
C PHE A 188 -7.57 25.85 -2.58
N VAL A 189 -7.66 26.87 -3.44
CA VAL A 189 -6.52 27.64 -3.97
C VAL A 189 -5.69 28.32 -2.85
N GLY A 190 -6.36 28.95 -1.89
CA GLY A 190 -5.70 29.62 -0.78
C GLY A 190 -5.08 30.95 -1.16
N PHE A 191 -3.78 31.10 -0.93
CA PHE A 191 -3.03 32.35 -1.19
C PHE A 191 -2.14 32.26 -2.44
N GLU A 192 -2.19 31.15 -3.16
CA GLU A 192 -1.41 30.97 -4.39
C GLU A 192 -2.03 31.75 -5.57
N PRO A 193 -1.22 32.19 -6.54
CA PRO A 193 -1.73 32.85 -7.73
C PRO A 193 -2.72 31.97 -8.49
N ALA A 194 -3.94 32.49 -8.72
CA ALA A 194 -5.03 31.80 -9.42
C ALA A 194 -4.61 31.14 -10.74
N HIS A 195 -3.71 31.78 -11.50
CA HIS A 195 -3.26 31.25 -12.79
C HIS A 195 -2.58 29.88 -12.67
N LEU A 196 -2.01 29.49 -11.52
CA LEU A 196 -1.42 28.17 -11.29
C LEU A 196 -2.46 27.04 -11.17
N HIS A 197 -3.72 27.39 -10.90
CA HIS A 197 -4.77 26.45 -10.50
C HIS A 197 -5.86 26.26 -11.55
N PHE A 198 -6.04 27.22 -12.45
CA PHE A 198 -7.04 27.15 -13.53
C PHE A 198 -6.38 26.77 -14.85
N VAL A 199 -6.57 25.51 -15.24
CA VAL A 199 -5.77 24.79 -16.23
C VAL A 199 -6.52 24.42 -17.50
N ASP A 200 -7.80 24.79 -17.63
CA ASP A 200 -8.62 24.45 -18.80
C ASP A 200 -8.11 25.01 -20.12
N HIS A 201 -7.26 26.05 -20.05
CA HIS A 201 -6.56 26.58 -21.22
C HIS A 201 -5.50 25.61 -21.78
N ILE A 202 -5.12 24.56 -21.02
CA ILE A 202 -4.18 23.52 -21.43
C ILE A 202 -4.95 22.33 -22.02
N ALA A 203 -4.48 21.86 -23.17
CA ALA A 203 -5.01 20.67 -23.83
C ALA A 203 -5.03 19.48 -22.86
N GLU A 204 -6.16 18.76 -22.80
CA GLU A 204 -6.37 17.61 -21.91
C GLU A 204 -5.26 16.56 -21.98
N ALA A 205 -4.74 16.27 -23.18
CA ALA A 205 -3.65 15.30 -23.37
C ALA A 205 -2.33 15.72 -22.69
N HIS A 206 -2.14 17.02 -22.42
CA HIS A 206 -0.96 17.54 -21.70
C HIS A 206 -1.19 17.60 -20.19
N ARG A 207 -2.40 17.28 -19.72
CA ARG A 207 -2.80 17.29 -18.30
C ARG A 207 -2.79 15.91 -17.67
N TRP A 208 -2.16 14.94 -18.33
CA TRP A 208 -2.04 13.57 -17.85
C TRP A 208 -0.59 13.09 -18.01
N THR A 209 -0.02 12.58 -16.93
CA THR A 209 1.28 11.89 -16.94
C THR A 209 1.16 10.64 -16.08
N THR A 210 1.68 9.52 -16.57
CA THR A 210 1.47 8.21 -15.95
C THR A 210 2.76 7.42 -15.91
N TRP A 211 2.92 6.59 -14.88
CA TRP A 211 3.93 5.54 -14.85
C TRP A 211 3.31 4.23 -14.41
N THR A 212 3.87 3.13 -14.90
CA THR A 212 3.30 1.80 -14.72
C THR A 212 4.22 0.94 -13.86
N VAL A 213 3.65 0.39 -12.79
CA VAL A 213 4.20 -0.66 -11.96
C VAL A 213 3.86 -2.02 -12.60
N GLN A 214 4.86 -2.89 -12.65
CA GLN A 214 4.71 -4.28 -13.01
C GLN A 214 4.75 -5.11 -11.73
N ARG A 215 3.90 -6.14 -11.67
CA ARG A 215 3.85 -7.05 -10.53
C ARG A 215 5.18 -7.76 -10.31
N ASP A 216 5.73 -7.62 -9.10
CA ASP A 216 7.00 -8.24 -8.72
C ASP A 216 6.76 -9.35 -7.70
N ARG A 217 6.82 -10.60 -8.16
CA ARG A 217 6.60 -11.80 -7.33
C ARG A 217 7.61 -11.95 -6.19
N ALA A 218 8.86 -11.51 -6.40
CA ALA A 218 9.87 -11.54 -5.34
C ALA A 218 9.51 -10.52 -4.25
N LEU A 219 9.03 -9.35 -4.67
CA LEU A 219 8.57 -8.31 -3.76
C LEU A 219 7.28 -8.71 -3.01
N GLU A 220 6.35 -9.41 -3.65
CA GLU A 220 5.17 -9.98 -2.96
C GLU A 220 5.61 -10.85 -1.77
N SER A 221 6.57 -11.74 -2.01
CA SER A 221 7.13 -12.61 -0.96
C SER A 221 7.86 -11.80 0.12
N LEU A 222 8.53 -10.69 -0.24
CA LEU A 222 9.14 -9.79 0.74
C LEU A 222 8.08 -9.07 1.59
N ILE A 223 6.98 -8.60 0.99
CA ILE A 223 5.88 -7.94 1.69
C ILE A 223 5.32 -8.86 2.77
N VAL A 224 5.07 -10.13 2.45
CA VAL A 224 4.61 -11.13 3.42
C VAL A 224 5.57 -11.25 4.61
N ASP A 225 6.87 -11.43 4.35
CA ASP A 225 7.87 -11.57 5.42
C ASP A 225 7.96 -10.33 6.31
N LYS A 226 7.85 -9.14 5.72
CA LYS A 226 7.88 -7.86 6.46
C LYS A 226 6.63 -7.65 7.29
N VAL A 227 5.44 -8.04 6.79
CA VAL A 227 4.19 -8.01 7.58
C VAL A 227 4.26 -9.01 8.74
N LEU A 228 4.81 -10.21 8.52
CA LEU A 228 5.01 -11.18 9.59
C LEU A 228 6.01 -10.69 10.64
N ALA A 229 7.09 -10.03 10.23
CA ALA A 229 8.02 -9.35 11.15
C ALA A 229 7.33 -8.22 11.93
N ALA A 230 6.50 -7.41 11.26
CA ALA A 230 5.68 -6.38 11.89
C ALA A 230 4.73 -6.95 12.94
N ARG A 231 4.06 -8.08 12.67
CA ARG A 231 3.20 -8.77 13.65
C ARG A 231 3.96 -9.23 14.89
N ARG A 232 5.14 -9.84 14.71
CA ARG A 232 5.96 -10.26 15.86
C ARG A 232 6.35 -9.06 16.72
N TYR A 233 6.85 -8.00 16.08
CA TYR A 233 7.24 -6.80 16.80
C TYR A 233 6.05 -6.08 17.45
N TYR A 234 4.89 -6.02 16.78
CA TYR A 234 3.65 -5.48 17.32
C TYR A 234 3.26 -6.15 18.64
N ARG A 235 3.28 -7.49 18.69
CA ARG A 235 3.01 -8.26 19.91
C ARG A 235 4.05 -7.99 21.00
N GLN A 236 5.33 -7.85 20.62
CA GLN A 236 6.38 -7.49 21.57
C GLN A 236 6.11 -6.14 22.24
N VAL A 237 5.72 -5.11 21.47
CA VAL A 237 5.43 -3.77 22.01
C VAL A 237 4.19 -3.78 22.90
N ILE A 238 3.14 -4.54 22.55
CA ILE A 238 1.97 -4.72 23.43
C ILE A 238 2.39 -5.36 24.76
N ASN A 239 3.15 -6.46 24.71
CA ASN A 239 3.61 -7.13 25.93
C ASN A 239 4.49 -6.21 26.80
N GLU A 240 5.36 -5.41 26.18
CA GLU A 240 6.18 -4.42 26.89
C GLU A 240 5.32 -3.35 27.56
N PHE A 241 4.28 -2.87 26.87
CA PHE A 241 3.32 -1.93 27.42
C PHE A 241 2.58 -2.51 28.62
N ASP A 242 2.06 -3.73 28.51
CA ASP A 242 1.34 -4.44 29.59
C ASP A 242 2.21 -4.63 30.84
N CYS A 243 3.45 -5.12 30.64
CA CYS A 243 4.43 -5.28 31.72
C CYS A 243 4.72 -3.96 32.44
N THR A 244 4.78 -2.85 31.69
CA THR A 244 5.09 -1.54 32.25
C THR A 244 3.92 -0.94 33.04
N HIS A 245 2.68 -1.19 32.62
CA HIS A 245 1.49 -0.52 33.17
C HIS A 245 0.62 -1.41 34.07
N GLY A 246 1.00 -2.66 34.32
CA GLY A 246 0.42 -3.51 35.37
C GLY A 246 -1.00 -4.02 35.08
N GLY A 247 -1.42 -4.03 33.81
CA GLY A 247 -2.72 -4.55 33.37
C GLY A 247 -2.61 -5.16 31.96
N SER A 248 -3.54 -6.04 31.61
CA SER A 248 -3.72 -6.54 30.23
C SER A 248 -4.42 -5.49 29.38
N VAL A 249 -3.88 -5.12 28.21
CA VAL A 249 -4.60 -4.25 27.25
C VAL A 249 -5.99 -4.85 26.97
N PRO A 250 -7.07 -4.04 26.95
CA PRO A 250 -8.38 -4.51 26.53
C PRO A 250 -8.33 -5.15 25.13
N GLU A 251 -9.16 -6.17 24.91
CA GLU A 251 -9.23 -6.90 23.64
C GLU A 251 -9.52 -5.93 22.48
N VAL A 252 -8.55 -5.77 21.57
CA VAL A 252 -8.59 -4.79 20.47
C VAL A 252 -9.65 -5.22 19.44
N PRO A 253 -10.67 -4.39 19.15
CA PRO A 253 -11.55 -4.64 18.01
C PRO A 253 -10.76 -4.45 16.71
N PRO A 254 -11.05 -5.24 15.65
CA PRO A 254 -10.31 -5.16 14.40
C PRO A 254 -10.35 -3.73 13.85
N THR A 255 -9.18 -3.16 13.57
CA THR A 255 -9.02 -1.88 12.87
C THR A 255 -9.32 -2.06 11.38
N ALA A 256 -10.59 -2.29 11.09
CA ALA A 256 -11.28 -1.96 9.85
C ALA A 256 -12.76 -1.91 10.22
N PRO A 257 -13.56 -0.92 9.73
CA PRO A 257 -15.00 -1.01 9.87
C PRO A 257 -15.43 -2.35 9.25
N ALA A 258 -16.08 -3.19 10.04
CA ALA A 258 -16.73 -4.39 9.55
C ALA A 258 -17.85 -3.96 8.60
N ILE A 259 -17.51 -3.82 7.31
CA ILE A 259 -18.51 -3.74 6.27
C ILE A 259 -19.18 -5.10 6.24
N LYS A 260 -20.49 -5.11 6.46
CA LYS A 260 -21.35 -6.29 6.38
C LYS A 260 -21.03 -7.02 5.07
N LEU A 261 -20.46 -8.22 5.18
CA LEU A 261 -20.41 -9.19 4.10
C LEU A 261 -21.85 -9.37 3.59
N GLN A 262 -22.13 -8.88 2.38
CA GLN A 262 -23.23 -9.45 1.61
C GLN A 262 -22.73 -10.79 1.09
N PRO A 263 -23.48 -11.89 1.29
CA PRO A 263 -23.09 -13.17 0.72
C PRO A 263 -23.11 -13.05 -0.81
N THR A 264 -21.94 -13.02 -1.43
CA THR A 264 -21.80 -13.25 -2.86
C THR A 264 -22.02 -14.73 -3.11
N ASN A 265 -23.23 -15.08 -3.55
CA ASN A 265 -23.54 -16.38 -4.12
C ASN A 265 -22.81 -16.54 -5.46
N HIS A 266 -21.51 -16.79 -5.44
CA HIS A 266 -20.75 -17.26 -6.60
C HIS A 266 -19.73 -18.32 -6.19
N LEU A 267 -20.22 -19.40 -5.58
CA LEU A 267 -19.58 -20.70 -5.63
C LEU A 267 -20.67 -21.74 -5.93
N GLY A 268 -20.99 -21.89 -7.21
CA GLY A 268 -22.08 -22.76 -7.64
C GLY A 268 -22.28 -22.73 -9.15
N ALA A 269 -21.25 -23.07 -9.92
CA ALA A 269 -21.34 -23.64 -11.28
C ALA A 269 -19.95 -23.64 -11.93
N LEU A 270 -19.05 -24.51 -11.49
CA LEU A 270 -17.84 -24.92 -12.24
C LEU A 270 -17.32 -26.21 -11.58
N GLY A 271 -18.09 -27.28 -11.80
CA GLY A 271 -17.83 -28.58 -11.19
C GLY A 271 -18.84 -29.64 -11.61
N ALA A 272 -19.22 -29.67 -12.89
CA ALA A 272 -19.95 -30.78 -13.52
C ALA A 272 -20.13 -30.53 -15.04
N ALA A 273 -19.04 -30.52 -15.82
CA ALA A 273 -19.13 -30.55 -17.28
C ALA A 273 -17.78 -30.89 -17.96
N VAL A 274 -17.09 -31.93 -17.49
CA VAL A 274 -16.03 -32.60 -18.28
C VAL A 274 -16.04 -34.06 -17.86
N LEU A 275 -16.97 -34.85 -18.40
CA LEU A 275 -16.99 -36.32 -18.44
C LEU A 275 -18.31 -36.80 -19.09
N ALA A 276 -18.51 -36.39 -20.35
CA ALA A 276 -19.46 -37.01 -21.27
C ALA A 276 -19.14 -36.45 -22.65
N ASP A 277 -18.24 -37.13 -23.37
CA ASP A 277 -18.19 -37.19 -24.84
C ASP A 277 -17.01 -38.11 -25.22
N LEU A 278 -17.21 -39.39 -24.92
CA LEU A 278 -16.63 -40.51 -25.66
C LEU A 278 -17.78 -41.49 -25.83
N ASP A 279 -18.52 -41.35 -26.93
CA ASP A 279 -19.11 -42.45 -27.69
C ASP A 279 -19.76 -41.90 -28.97
N PHE A 280 -19.25 -42.40 -30.10
CA PHE A 280 -19.61 -42.19 -31.52
C PHE A 280 -19.02 -40.98 -32.26
#